data_AF-A0A182VTN2-F1
#
_entry.id   AF-A0A182VTN2-F1
#
_cell.length_a   1.000
_cell.length_b   1.000
_cell.length_c   1.000
_cell.angle_alpha   90.00
_cell.angle_beta   90.00
_cell.angle_gamma   90.00
#
_symmetry.space_group_name_H-M   'P 1'
#
loop_
_entity.id
_entity.type
_entity.pdbx_description
1 polymer ?
#
loop_
_entity_poly.entity_id
_entity_poly.type
_entity_poly.pdbx_seq_one_letter_code
_entity_poly.pdbx_strand_id
1 'polypeptide(L)'
;MTMFPAQSGSVNDEPCPSRERCYRQLKILDGNCKTSGQMQKKRIRVYRTLNPGMKRKRQHHYTTDRWQSSLTTPASSCYELINGQEYLQPSTAIDPSQDHFTFAVLAQNRSHSIWKLMTADPSCFYLCNVRTGQYLMVAANDRAYTVNRTLLSSYNKQSFIFGLYYPNWPASFDAHVTNSLKQQLLCTSAEIEPITQNKLIDTFPNENGLRSTDGVACYWQLAPQTTCPSDSHC
;
A
#
# COMPACT_ATOMS: atom_id res chain seq x y z
N MET A 1 54.50 35.39 1.28
CA MET A 1 54.62 35.02 -0.15
C MET A 1 54.84 33.51 -0.19
N THR A 2 53.98 32.63 -0.73
CA THR A 2 52.79 32.76 -1.58
C THR A 2 52.02 31.43 -1.52
N MET A 3 50.70 31.53 -1.29
CA MET A 3 49.56 30.81 -1.91
C MET A 3 49.40 29.27 -1.89
N PHE A 4 48.20 28.86 -1.43
CA PHE A 4 47.46 27.64 -1.79
C PHE A 4 46.99 27.66 -3.27
N PRO A 5 46.55 26.52 -3.82
CA PRO A 5 45.10 26.27 -3.83
C PRO A 5 44.68 24.85 -3.46
N ALA A 6 43.46 24.77 -2.94
CA ALA A 6 42.67 23.55 -2.76
C ALA A 6 42.19 23.01 -4.12
N GLN A 7 42.09 21.68 -4.26
CA GLN A 7 41.28 21.05 -5.31
C GLN A 7 40.31 20.02 -4.71
N SER A 8 39.05 20.26 -5.06
CA SER A 8 37.84 19.46 -4.93
C SER A 8 37.79 18.34 -5.96
N GLY A 9 37.34 17.15 -5.55
CA GLY A 9 36.92 16.06 -6.45
C GLY A 9 35.50 15.63 -6.08
N SER A 10 34.57 15.85 -7.01
CA SER A 10 33.12 15.81 -6.86
C SER A 10 32.53 14.40 -6.86
N VAL A 11 31.55 14.20 -5.97
CA VAL A 11 30.55 13.12 -6.00
C VAL A 11 29.73 13.25 -7.29
N ASN A 12 29.71 12.21 -8.12
CA ASN A 12 28.76 12.09 -9.21
C ASN A 12 27.41 11.65 -8.62
N ASP A 13 26.67 12.63 -8.11
CA ASP A 13 25.22 12.56 -7.97
C ASP A 13 24.63 12.67 -9.39
N GLU A 14 24.24 11.56 -10.01
CA GLU A 14 23.33 11.62 -11.14
C GLU A 14 21.89 11.82 -10.62
N PRO A 15 21.26 12.98 -10.88
CA PRO A 15 19.91 13.25 -10.43
C PRO A 15 18.89 12.60 -11.37
N CYS A 16 17.89 11.99 -10.74
CA CYS A 16 16.65 11.51 -11.33
C CYS A 16 16.16 12.41 -12.51
N PRO A 17 15.93 11.88 -13.72
CA PRO A 17 15.69 12.69 -14.89
C PRO A 17 14.29 13.33 -14.80
N SER A 18 14.29 14.65 -14.62
CA SER A 18 13.14 15.56 -14.58
C SER A 18 12.20 15.40 -13.36
N ARG A 19 12.32 16.38 -12.45
CA ARG A 19 11.37 16.70 -11.38
C ARG A 19 9.90 16.57 -11.85
N GLU A 20 9.59 16.99 -13.08
CA GLU A 20 8.25 16.95 -13.69
C GLU A 20 7.63 15.57 -13.92
N ARG A 21 8.44 14.51 -14.17
CA ARG A 21 7.89 13.16 -14.30
C ARG A 21 7.55 12.56 -12.94
N CYS A 22 8.37 12.80 -11.91
CA CYS A 22 8.02 12.49 -10.52
C CYS A 22 6.75 13.26 -10.08
N TYR A 23 6.62 14.53 -10.46
CA TYR A 23 5.45 15.36 -10.14
C TYR A 23 4.12 14.79 -10.68
N ARG A 24 4.09 14.10 -11.83
CA ARG A 24 2.85 13.52 -12.37
C ARG A 24 2.45 12.19 -11.74
N GLN A 25 3.41 11.36 -11.33
CA GLN A 25 3.11 10.11 -10.61
C GLN A 25 2.69 10.37 -9.16
N LEU A 26 3.30 11.34 -8.48
CA LEU A 26 2.96 11.67 -7.08
C LEU A 26 1.62 12.40 -6.93
N LYS A 27 1.21 13.23 -7.91
CA LYS A 27 -0.11 13.90 -7.90
C LYS A 27 -1.31 12.95 -7.89
N ILE A 28 -1.12 11.68 -8.26
CA ILE A 28 -2.17 10.67 -8.19
C ILE A 28 -2.36 10.19 -6.73
N LEU A 29 -1.38 10.39 -5.84
CA LEU A 29 -1.33 9.79 -4.50
C LEU A 29 -1.55 10.78 -3.35
N ASP A 30 -1.79 12.07 -3.65
CA ASP A 30 -1.84 13.17 -2.66
C ASP A 30 -3.23 13.37 -2.02
N GLY A 31 -4.00 12.28 -1.90
CA GLY A 31 -5.33 12.29 -1.29
C GLY A 31 -5.37 11.29 -0.15
N ASN A 32 -5.74 11.75 1.06
CA ASN A 32 -6.18 10.84 2.11
C ASN A 32 -7.17 9.86 1.48
N CYS A 33 -6.95 8.55 1.68
CA CYS A 33 -7.83 7.50 1.19
C CYS A 33 -9.17 7.57 1.94
N LYS A 34 -9.98 8.56 1.58
CA LYS A 34 -11.34 8.73 2.06
C LYS A 34 -12.16 7.81 1.20
N THR A 35 -12.58 6.69 1.79
CA THR A 35 -13.65 5.88 1.23
C THR A 35 -14.82 6.83 0.92
N SER A 36 -15.18 6.92 -0.36
CA SER A 36 -16.36 7.65 -0.79
C SER A 36 -17.60 6.88 -0.32
N GLY A 37 -17.87 6.95 0.98
CA GLY A 37 -19.11 6.50 1.63
C GLY A 37 -20.28 7.46 1.37
N GLN A 38 -20.07 8.52 0.60
CA GLN A 38 -21.14 9.37 0.08
C GLN A 38 -21.14 9.31 -1.45
N MET A 39 -21.52 8.16 -2.01
CA MET A 39 -22.26 8.21 -3.28
C MET A 39 -23.50 9.07 -3.03
N GLN A 40 -23.47 10.31 -3.53
CA GLN A 40 -24.68 11.06 -3.80
C GLN A 40 -25.66 10.11 -4.50
N LYS A 41 -26.75 9.78 -3.82
CA LYS A 41 -27.93 9.14 -4.43
C LYS A 41 -28.47 10.11 -5.48
N LYS A 42 -27.87 10.10 -6.68
CA LYS A 42 -28.48 10.70 -7.86
C LYS A 42 -29.67 9.80 -8.18
N ARG A 43 -30.84 10.17 -7.66
CA ARG A 43 -32.13 9.57 -8.02
C ARG A 43 -32.34 9.78 -9.51
N ILE A 44 -31.94 8.82 -10.33
CA ILE A 44 -32.43 8.71 -11.70
C ILE A 44 -33.87 8.20 -11.58
N ARG A 45 -34.84 9.11 -11.72
CA ARG A 45 -36.24 8.72 -11.99
C ARG A 45 -36.28 8.14 -13.40
N VAL A 46 -36.22 6.82 -13.49
CA VAL A 46 -36.65 6.11 -14.70
C VAL A 46 -38.17 5.95 -14.57
N TYR A 47 -38.93 6.70 -15.36
CA TYR A 47 -40.35 6.38 -15.57
C TYR A 47 -40.41 5.09 -16.37
N ARG A 48 -40.76 3.99 -15.70
CA ARG A 48 -41.11 2.73 -16.35
C ARG A 48 -42.62 2.60 -16.34
N THR A 49 -43.21 2.66 -17.52
CA THR A 49 -44.59 2.24 -17.79
C THR A 49 -44.77 0.80 -17.29
N LEU A 50 -45.75 0.62 -16.39
CA LEU A 50 -46.16 -0.66 -15.82
C LEU A 50 -46.97 -1.44 -16.85
N ASN A 51 -46.51 -2.64 -17.23
CA ASN A 51 -47.40 -3.70 -17.70
C ASN A 51 -47.55 -4.73 -16.57
N PRO A 52 -48.77 -5.03 -16.10
CA PRO A 52 -49.00 -5.97 -15.01
C PRO A 52 -49.08 -7.39 -15.54
N GLY A 53 -48.23 -8.28 -15.02
CA GLY A 53 -48.41 -9.72 -15.21
C GLY A 53 -47.17 -10.45 -15.73
N MET A 54 -46.21 -10.71 -14.84
CA MET A 54 -45.42 -11.94 -14.86
C MET A 54 -44.54 -12.00 -13.61
N LYS A 55 -44.91 -12.87 -12.66
CA LYS A 55 -44.05 -13.24 -11.53
C LYS A 55 -42.87 -14.06 -12.08
N ARG A 56 -41.72 -13.42 -12.28
CA ARG A 56 -40.44 -14.14 -12.41
C ARG A 56 -39.73 -14.11 -11.06
N LYS A 57 -39.59 -15.28 -10.43
CA LYS A 57 -38.63 -15.51 -9.34
C LYS A 57 -37.25 -15.11 -9.86
N ARG A 58 -36.72 -13.98 -9.37
CA ARG A 58 -35.32 -13.64 -9.58
C ARG A 58 -34.49 -14.49 -8.61
N GLN A 59 -33.87 -15.54 -9.12
CA GLN A 59 -32.64 -16.04 -8.53
C GLN A 59 -31.65 -14.88 -8.56
N HIS A 60 -31.30 -14.37 -7.39
CA HIS A 60 -30.13 -13.51 -7.22
C HIS A 60 -28.91 -14.38 -7.52
N HIS A 61 -28.45 -14.38 -8.77
CA HIS A 61 -27.05 -14.65 -9.05
C HIS A 61 -26.24 -13.57 -8.34
N TYR A 62 -25.55 -13.95 -7.26
CA TYR A 62 -24.49 -13.16 -6.68
C TYR A 62 -23.46 -12.91 -7.79
N THR A 63 -23.40 -11.68 -8.27
CA THR A 63 -22.30 -11.22 -9.12
C THR A 63 -21.03 -11.29 -8.29
N THR A 64 -20.20 -12.30 -8.55
CA THR A 64 -18.82 -12.37 -8.11
C THR A 64 -18.07 -11.13 -8.58
N ASP A 65 -17.80 -10.25 -7.61
CA ASP A 65 -16.63 -9.38 -7.46
C ASP A 65 -15.88 -8.91 -8.73
N ARG A 66 -16.35 -7.77 -9.26
CA ARG A 66 -15.65 -6.95 -10.27
C ARG A 66 -14.38 -6.23 -9.76
N TRP A 67 -13.95 -6.43 -8.51
CA TRP A 67 -12.77 -5.72 -7.99
C TRP A 67 -11.44 -6.35 -8.45
N GLN A 68 -11.43 -7.63 -8.83
CA GLN A 68 -10.24 -8.26 -9.42
C GLN A 68 -9.97 -7.76 -10.85
N SER A 69 -11.00 -7.30 -11.57
CA SER A 69 -10.87 -6.77 -12.94
C SER A 69 -10.32 -5.34 -13.00
N SER A 70 -10.19 -4.64 -11.86
CA SER A 70 -9.49 -3.36 -11.80
C SER A 70 -7.98 -3.48 -11.55
N LEU A 71 -7.46 -4.70 -11.33
CA LEU A 71 -6.02 -4.95 -11.12
C LEU A 71 -5.21 -4.96 -12.43
N THR A 72 -5.86 -4.81 -13.59
CA THR A 72 -5.25 -5.01 -14.92
C THR A 72 -4.95 -3.72 -15.69
N THR A 73 -4.79 -2.56 -15.03
CA THR A 73 -4.45 -1.30 -15.73
C THR A 73 -2.94 -1.08 -15.90
N PRO A 74 -2.47 -0.66 -17.10
CA PRO A 74 -1.05 -0.65 -17.44
C PRO A 74 -0.42 0.71 -17.16
N ALA A 75 0.01 0.91 -15.90
CA ALA A 75 1.06 1.86 -15.52
C ALA A 75 1.52 1.53 -14.09
N SER A 76 1.76 0.26 -13.82
CA SER A 76 2.12 -0.23 -12.50
C SER A 76 3.62 -0.06 -12.28
N SER A 77 3.98 1.05 -11.65
CA SER A 77 5.34 1.25 -11.15
C SER A 77 5.56 0.37 -9.92
N CYS A 78 6.76 -0.21 -9.84
CA CYS A 78 7.17 -1.05 -8.72
C CYS A 78 8.06 -0.24 -7.79
N TYR A 79 7.89 -0.45 -6.51
CA TYR A 79 8.51 0.33 -5.45
C TYR A 79 9.03 -0.59 -4.37
N GLU A 80 10.06 -0.13 -3.67
CA GLU A 80 10.34 -0.61 -2.33
C GLU A 80 9.72 0.36 -1.33
N LEU A 81 9.11 -0.20 -0.28
CA LEU A 81 8.63 0.57 0.85
C LEU A 81 9.66 0.40 1.97
N ILE A 82 10.32 1.50 2.34
CA ILE A 82 11.46 1.53 3.24
C ILE A 82 11.06 2.24 4.53
N ASN A 83 11.37 1.65 5.68
CA ASN A 83 11.20 2.26 6.99
C ASN A 83 12.57 2.28 7.68
N GLY A 84 13.18 3.47 7.79
CA GLY A 84 14.57 3.59 8.20
C GLY A 84 15.54 2.92 7.21
N GLN A 85 16.18 1.82 7.63
CA GLN A 85 17.11 1.03 6.81
C GLN A 85 16.53 -0.36 6.43
N GLU A 86 15.25 -0.58 6.72
CA GLU A 86 14.60 -1.88 6.55
C GLU A 86 13.51 -1.79 5.47
N TYR A 87 13.27 -2.91 4.80
CA TYR A 87 12.40 -3.03 3.64
C TYR A 87 11.17 -3.87 4.01
N LEU A 88 10.00 -3.41 3.58
CA LEU A 88 8.77 -4.19 3.66
C LEU A 88 8.89 -5.46 2.81
N GLN A 89 8.64 -6.62 3.40
CA GLN A 89 8.58 -7.88 2.67
C GLN A 89 7.60 -8.89 3.27
N PRO A 90 7.14 -9.88 2.49
CA PRO A 90 6.49 -11.08 3.04
C PRO A 90 7.46 -11.85 3.93
N SER A 91 6.99 -12.31 5.08
CA SER A 91 7.73 -13.24 5.93
C SER A 91 7.65 -14.67 5.36
N THR A 92 8.47 -15.58 5.87
CA THR A 92 8.27 -17.02 5.71
C THR A 92 7.51 -17.63 6.89
N ALA A 93 7.31 -16.86 7.96
CA ALA A 93 6.61 -17.28 9.15
C ALA A 93 5.10 -17.09 9.01
N ILE A 94 4.37 -18.03 9.60
CA ILE A 94 2.90 -18.09 9.60
C ILE A 94 2.40 -17.82 11.01
N ASP A 95 1.36 -17.01 11.12
CA ASP A 95 0.62 -16.79 12.37
C ASP A 95 -0.34 -17.95 12.64
N PRO A 96 -0.06 -18.82 13.62
CA PRO A 96 -0.94 -19.95 13.92
C PRO A 96 -2.31 -19.50 14.47
N SER A 97 -2.43 -18.25 14.92
CA SER A 97 -3.65 -17.72 15.53
C SER A 97 -4.61 -17.04 14.54
N GLN A 98 -4.15 -16.72 13.33
CA GLN A 98 -4.90 -15.93 12.35
C GLN A 98 -4.99 -16.64 10.99
N ASP A 99 -5.84 -17.67 10.88
CA ASP A 99 -6.09 -18.41 9.64
C ASP A 99 -4.82 -18.85 8.88
N HIS A 100 -3.71 -19.03 9.60
CA HIS A 100 -2.40 -19.34 9.03
C HIS A 100 -1.92 -18.29 8.01
N PHE A 101 -2.18 -17.00 8.29
CA PHE A 101 -1.62 -15.90 7.50
C PHE A 101 -0.12 -15.81 7.63
N THR A 102 0.53 -15.44 6.53
CA THR A 102 1.94 -15.11 6.52
C THR A 102 2.13 -13.68 7.01
N PHE A 103 3.04 -13.44 7.94
CA PHE A 103 3.30 -12.08 8.43
C PHE A 103 3.84 -11.16 7.31
N ALA A 104 3.56 -9.86 7.42
CA ALA A 104 4.35 -8.83 6.73
C ALA A 104 5.38 -8.27 7.71
N VAL A 105 6.62 -8.11 7.26
CA VAL A 105 7.75 -7.75 8.13
C VAL A 105 8.64 -6.69 7.51
N LEU A 106 9.44 -6.05 8.36
CA LEU A 106 10.58 -5.23 7.97
C LEU A 106 11.87 -6.03 8.15
N ALA A 107 12.68 -6.08 7.09
CA ALA A 107 13.97 -6.76 7.10
C ALA A 107 15.05 -5.92 6.46
N GLN A 108 16.31 -6.17 6.83
CA GLN A 108 17.45 -5.46 6.26
C GLN A 108 17.84 -5.95 4.86
N ASN A 109 17.40 -7.15 4.48
CA ASN A 109 17.65 -7.70 3.14
C ASN A 109 16.58 -7.24 2.14
N ARG A 110 16.92 -7.33 0.84
CA ARG A 110 16.07 -6.86 -0.27
C ARG A 110 15.49 -8.00 -1.12
N SER A 111 15.54 -9.24 -0.62
CA SER A 111 15.23 -10.43 -1.42
C SER A 111 13.78 -10.42 -1.93
N HIS A 112 12.83 -9.94 -1.13
CA HIS A 112 11.42 -9.85 -1.47
C HIS A 112 10.85 -8.44 -1.19
N SER A 113 11.66 -7.39 -1.35
CA SER A 113 11.29 -6.00 -1.01
C SER A 113 10.46 -5.27 -2.07
N ILE A 114 10.31 -5.84 -3.27
CA ILE A 114 9.69 -5.12 -4.40
C ILE A 114 8.19 -5.37 -4.44
N TRP A 115 7.43 -4.28 -4.39
CA TRP A 115 5.98 -4.25 -4.42
C TRP A 115 5.47 -3.49 -5.64
N LYS A 116 4.47 -4.04 -6.29
CA LYS A 116 3.69 -3.38 -7.34
C LYS A 116 2.56 -2.60 -6.69
N LEU A 117 2.52 -1.30 -6.96
CA LEU A 117 1.42 -0.43 -6.57
C LEU A 117 0.36 -0.46 -7.67
N MET A 118 -0.82 -1.02 -7.36
CA MET A 118 -1.94 -1.09 -8.29
C MET A 118 -3.06 -0.18 -7.81
N THR A 119 -3.62 0.62 -8.71
CA THR A 119 -4.68 1.56 -8.36
C THR A 119 -5.91 0.83 -7.80
N ALA A 120 -6.34 1.20 -6.60
CA ALA A 120 -7.55 0.66 -5.96
C ALA A 120 -8.74 1.61 -6.10
N ASP A 121 -8.51 2.87 -5.76
CA ASP A 121 -9.41 4.02 -5.83
C ASP A 121 -8.53 5.25 -6.14
N PRO A 122 -9.10 6.42 -6.50
CA PRO A 122 -8.30 7.64 -6.64
C PRO A 122 -7.47 7.90 -5.38
N SER A 123 -6.14 7.98 -5.54
CA SER A 123 -5.17 8.14 -4.44
C SER A 123 -5.04 6.98 -3.46
N CYS A 124 -5.61 5.82 -3.78
CA CYS A 124 -5.42 4.58 -3.01
C CYS A 124 -4.86 3.46 -3.90
N PHE A 125 -4.17 2.51 -3.28
CA PHE A 125 -3.52 1.41 -3.98
C PHE A 125 -3.59 0.10 -3.21
N TYR A 126 -3.50 -0.98 -3.96
CA TYR A 126 -3.13 -2.30 -3.48
C TYR A 126 -1.61 -2.47 -3.58
N LEU A 127 -1.04 -3.25 -2.67
CA LEU A 127 0.35 -3.67 -2.71
C LEU A 127 0.41 -5.16 -3.01
N CYS A 128 0.98 -5.54 -4.15
CA CYS A 128 1.27 -6.93 -4.50
C CYS A 128 2.76 -7.15 -4.60
N ASN A 129 3.29 -8.14 -3.90
CA ASN A 129 4.68 -8.51 -3.99
C ASN A 129 4.93 -9.22 -5.33
N VAL A 130 5.81 -8.67 -6.15
CA VAL A 130 6.01 -9.14 -7.54
C VAL A 130 6.70 -10.49 -7.62
N ARG A 131 7.39 -10.90 -6.54
CA ARG A 131 8.07 -12.20 -6.48
C ARG A 131 7.14 -13.30 -5.96
N THR A 132 6.33 -13.01 -4.94
CA THR A 132 5.47 -14.03 -4.31
C THR A 132 4.03 -14.02 -4.81
N GLY A 133 3.57 -12.94 -5.46
CA GLY A 133 2.16 -12.76 -5.83
C GLY A 133 1.21 -12.54 -4.65
N GLN A 134 1.76 -12.33 -3.45
CA GLN A 134 0.99 -12.07 -2.24
C GLN A 134 0.67 -10.58 -2.10
N TYR A 135 -0.49 -10.29 -1.52
CA TYR A 135 -0.98 -8.95 -1.31
C TYR A 135 -0.84 -8.56 0.15
N LEU A 136 -0.45 -7.31 0.40
CA LEU A 136 -0.45 -6.77 1.76
C LEU A 136 -1.88 -6.60 2.25
N MET A 137 -2.14 -7.01 3.48
CA MET A 137 -3.42 -6.92 4.15
C MET A 137 -3.24 -6.43 5.58
N VAL A 138 -4.15 -5.61 6.09
CA VAL A 138 -4.31 -5.36 7.53
C VAL A 138 -5.52 -6.16 8.02
N ALA A 139 -5.31 -7.00 9.03
CA ALA A 139 -6.37 -7.80 9.64
C ALA A 139 -7.08 -7.03 10.77
N ALA A 140 -8.13 -7.65 11.32
CA ALA A 140 -8.95 -7.02 12.37
C ALA A 140 -8.18 -6.80 13.69
N ASN A 141 -7.10 -7.54 13.93
CA ASN A 141 -6.22 -7.44 15.09
C ASN A 141 -5.14 -6.35 14.97
N ASP A 142 -5.26 -5.43 14.01
CA ASP A 142 -4.31 -4.33 13.75
C ASP A 142 -2.95 -4.79 13.22
N ARG A 143 -2.78 -6.06 12.84
CA ARG A 143 -1.53 -6.58 12.30
C ARG A 143 -1.54 -6.64 10.78
N ALA A 144 -0.38 -6.40 10.18
CA ALA A 144 -0.18 -6.54 8.75
C ALA A 144 0.29 -7.96 8.38
N TYR A 145 -0.32 -8.49 7.33
CA TYR A 145 -0.09 -9.82 6.79
C TYR A 145 0.09 -9.77 5.29
N THR A 146 0.59 -10.86 4.73
CA THR A 146 0.63 -11.11 3.29
C THR A 146 -0.27 -12.29 2.95
N VAL A 147 -1.12 -12.12 1.94
CA VAL A 147 -2.19 -13.07 1.60
C VAL A 147 -2.12 -13.42 0.13
N ASN A 148 -2.30 -14.70 -0.19
CA ASN A 148 -2.34 -15.16 -1.57
C ASN A 148 -3.52 -14.57 -2.34
N ARG A 149 -3.30 -14.29 -3.63
CA ARG A 149 -4.31 -13.74 -4.57
C ARG A 149 -5.66 -14.48 -4.54
N THR A 150 -5.62 -15.80 -4.40
CA THR A 150 -6.81 -16.66 -4.38
C THR A 150 -7.72 -16.44 -3.17
N LEU A 151 -7.17 -15.88 -2.08
CA LEU A 151 -7.89 -15.69 -0.82
C LEU A 151 -8.45 -14.27 -0.64
N LEU A 152 -8.17 -13.36 -1.57
CA LEU A 152 -8.57 -11.96 -1.43
C LEU A 152 -10.09 -11.75 -1.32
N SER A 153 -10.88 -12.58 -2.02
CA SER A 153 -12.36 -12.51 -1.95
C SER A 153 -12.93 -13.02 -0.63
N SER A 154 -12.11 -13.71 0.17
CA SER A 154 -12.52 -14.20 1.50
C SER A 154 -12.45 -13.11 2.57
N TYR A 155 -11.83 -11.97 2.27
CA TYR A 155 -11.57 -10.91 3.25
C TYR A 155 -12.17 -9.57 2.81
N ASN A 156 -12.27 -8.65 3.77
CA ASN A 156 -12.80 -7.32 3.50
C ASN A 156 -11.88 -6.59 2.52
N LYS A 157 -12.43 -6.08 1.42
CA LYS A 157 -11.71 -5.29 0.42
C LYS A 157 -10.88 -4.16 1.05
N GLN A 158 -11.40 -3.49 2.07
CA GLN A 158 -10.73 -2.36 2.74
C GLN A 158 -9.44 -2.78 3.46
N SER A 159 -9.31 -4.05 3.86
CA SER A 159 -8.08 -4.59 4.46
C SER A 159 -6.88 -4.51 3.53
N PHE A 160 -7.09 -4.48 2.20
CA PHE A 160 -6.02 -4.46 1.19
C PHE A 160 -5.75 -3.08 0.58
N ILE A 161 -6.57 -2.07 0.90
CA ILE A 161 -6.46 -0.75 0.28
C ILE A 161 -5.67 0.17 1.20
N PHE A 162 -4.63 0.76 0.64
CA PHE A 162 -3.73 1.69 1.32
C PHE A 162 -3.74 3.06 0.67
N GLY A 163 -3.49 4.09 1.46
CA GLY A 163 -3.30 5.47 1.01
C GLY A 163 -1.97 6.03 1.50
N LEU A 164 -1.48 7.07 0.83
CA LEU A 164 -0.27 7.80 1.20
C LEU A 164 -0.59 9.23 1.61
N TYR A 165 0.20 9.76 2.53
CA TYR A 165 0.13 11.15 2.95
C TYR A 165 1.53 11.65 3.29
N TYR A 166 1.93 12.82 2.81
CA TYR A 166 3.27 13.39 3.03
C TYR A 166 3.19 14.60 3.98
N PRO A 167 3.32 14.43 5.30
CA PRO A 167 3.11 15.51 6.27
C PRO A 167 4.07 16.70 6.12
N ASN A 168 5.31 16.42 5.69
CA ASN A 168 6.37 17.42 5.59
C ASN A 168 6.67 17.83 4.15
N TRP A 169 5.74 17.62 3.22
CA TRP A 169 5.94 18.00 1.82
C TRP A 169 6.06 19.53 1.67
N PRO A 170 6.98 20.05 0.83
CA PRO A 170 7.97 19.34 0.00
C PRO A 170 9.35 19.18 0.67
N ALA A 171 9.48 19.50 1.97
CA ALA A 171 10.75 19.46 2.69
C ALA A 171 11.28 18.03 2.90
N SER A 172 10.38 17.04 2.99
CA SER A 172 10.72 15.62 2.99
C SER A 172 9.79 14.81 2.07
N PHE A 173 10.31 13.69 1.57
CA PHE A 173 9.57 12.66 0.82
C PHE A 173 9.11 11.49 1.70
N ASP A 174 9.27 11.61 3.02
CA ASP A 174 8.75 10.61 3.96
C ASP A 174 7.21 10.67 3.98
N ALA A 175 6.60 9.50 3.83
CA ALA A 175 5.16 9.32 3.78
C ALA A 175 4.64 8.59 5.02
N HIS A 176 3.42 8.89 5.40
CA HIS A 176 2.59 8.00 6.19
C HIS A 176 1.80 7.10 5.24
N VAL A 177 1.85 5.79 5.49
CA VAL A 177 0.98 4.82 4.81
C VAL A 177 -0.22 4.56 5.71
N THR A 178 -1.42 4.63 5.16
CA THR A 178 -2.66 4.38 5.91
C THR A 178 -3.42 3.21 5.33
N ASN A 179 -4.08 2.42 6.17
CA ASN A 179 -4.99 1.38 5.70
C ASN A 179 -6.45 1.83 5.80
N SER A 180 -7.23 1.57 4.75
CA SER A 180 -8.62 2.04 4.65
C SER A 180 -9.62 1.32 5.58
N LEU A 181 -9.28 0.14 6.12
CA LEU A 181 -10.15 -0.60 7.04
C LEU A 181 -10.43 0.20 8.31
N LYS A 182 -9.39 0.81 8.90
CA LYS A 182 -9.45 1.54 10.17
C LYS A 182 -8.96 2.99 10.08
N GLN A 183 -8.44 3.42 8.93
CA GLN A 183 -7.82 4.74 8.72
C GLN A 183 -6.65 5.01 9.68
N GLN A 184 -5.91 3.96 10.00
CA GLN A 184 -4.77 3.97 10.90
C GLN A 184 -3.46 3.96 10.12
N LEU A 185 -2.39 4.48 10.74
CA LEU A 185 -1.05 4.50 10.17
C LEU A 185 -0.45 3.10 10.22
N LEU A 186 0.20 2.67 9.15
CA LEU A 186 1.02 1.46 9.11
C LEU A 186 2.38 1.79 9.74
N CYS A 187 2.80 1.06 10.77
CA CYS A 187 4.03 1.35 11.50
C CYS A 187 4.77 0.09 11.90
N THR A 188 6.06 0.24 12.15
CA THR A 188 6.90 -0.80 12.75
C THR A 188 6.42 -1.09 14.17
N SER A 189 6.25 -2.38 14.49
CA SER A 189 5.94 -2.85 15.83
C SER A 189 7.21 -2.98 16.67
N ALA A 190 7.06 -2.89 18.00
CA ALA A 190 8.10 -3.30 18.94
C ALA A 190 8.23 -4.83 19.02
N GLU A 191 7.20 -5.55 18.57
CA GLU A 191 7.22 -7.01 18.49
C GLU A 191 8.09 -7.49 17.33
N ILE A 192 8.84 -8.54 17.62
CA ILE A 192 9.73 -9.20 16.67
C ILE A 192 9.13 -10.57 16.32
N GLU A 193 9.15 -10.90 15.04
CA GLU A 193 8.73 -12.20 14.54
C GLU A 193 9.69 -13.30 15.05
N PRO A 194 9.19 -14.36 15.70
CA PRO A 194 10.01 -15.29 16.48
C PRO A 194 11.03 -16.10 15.67
N ILE A 195 10.76 -16.41 14.40
CA ILE A 195 11.59 -17.28 13.57
C ILE A 195 12.70 -16.49 12.89
N THR A 196 12.35 -15.43 12.16
CA THR A 196 13.29 -14.65 11.36
C THR A 196 13.88 -13.46 12.11
N GLN A 197 13.38 -13.16 13.31
CA GLN A 197 13.80 -12.01 14.12
C GLN A 197 13.61 -10.66 13.38
N ASN A 198 12.74 -10.64 12.38
CA ASN A 198 12.36 -9.42 11.66
C ASN A 198 11.25 -8.68 12.42
N LYS A 199 11.19 -7.36 12.27
CA LYS A 199 10.18 -6.56 12.97
C LYS A 199 8.82 -6.74 12.32
N LEU A 200 7.80 -6.90 13.16
CA LEU A 200 6.42 -6.96 12.70
C LEU A 200 5.91 -5.56 12.34
N ILE A 201 4.79 -5.51 11.65
CA ILE A 201 4.14 -4.28 11.22
C ILE A 201 2.70 -4.29 11.75
N ASP A 202 2.34 -3.24 12.45
CA ASP A 202 1.02 -3.05 13.04
C ASP A 202 0.41 -1.72 12.59
N THR A 203 -0.88 -1.54 12.80
CA THR A 203 -1.57 -0.28 12.57
C THR A 203 -1.80 0.47 13.87
N PHE A 204 -1.49 1.77 13.87
CA PHE A 204 -1.62 2.65 15.02
C PHE A 204 -2.60 3.80 14.74
N PRO A 205 -3.41 4.20 15.73
CA PRO A 205 -4.22 5.41 15.64
C PRO A 205 -3.38 6.61 15.20
N ASN A 206 -3.91 7.37 14.25
CA ASN A 206 -3.32 8.63 13.82
C ASN A 206 -3.63 9.73 14.85
N GLU A 207 -3.02 9.66 16.04
CA GLU A 207 -3.22 10.62 17.13
C GLU A 207 -2.07 11.64 17.22
N ASN A 208 -2.42 12.92 17.34
CA ASN A 208 -1.48 14.01 17.63
C ASN A 208 -1.05 13.94 19.11
N GLY A 209 -0.19 12.99 19.50
CA GLY A 209 0.24 12.86 20.89
C GLY A 209 1.57 12.11 21.07
N LEU A 210 2.35 12.54 22.07
CA LEU A 210 3.71 12.07 22.42
C LEU A 210 3.88 10.54 22.62
N ARG A 211 2.80 9.75 22.63
CA ARG A 211 2.85 8.28 22.77
C ARG A 211 2.80 7.53 21.44
N SER A 212 2.63 8.22 20.32
CA SER A 212 2.64 7.62 19.00
C SER A 212 4.09 7.44 18.51
N THR A 213 4.67 6.27 18.78
CA THR A 213 5.73 5.63 17.96
C THR A 213 7.11 6.30 17.80
N ASP A 214 7.56 7.16 18.72
CA ASP A 214 8.84 7.90 18.59
C ASP A 214 9.01 8.60 17.23
N GLY A 215 7.89 8.93 16.57
CA GLY A 215 7.85 9.54 15.24
C GLY A 215 8.30 8.62 14.10
N VAL A 216 9.51 8.06 14.18
CA VAL A 216 10.22 7.41 13.05
C VAL A 216 9.55 6.12 12.57
N ALA A 217 8.92 5.36 13.46
CA ALA A 217 8.41 4.02 13.12
C ALA A 217 7.22 4.00 12.14
N CYS A 218 6.60 5.14 11.85
CA CYS A 218 5.48 5.24 10.89
C CYS A 218 5.83 5.97 9.58
N TYR A 219 7.09 6.39 9.41
CA TYR A 219 7.53 7.06 8.20
C TYR A 219 8.06 6.05 7.18
N TRP A 220 7.58 6.18 5.96
CA TRP A 220 7.88 5.29 4.85
C TRP A 220 8.46 6.10 3.69
N GLN A 221 9.58 5.65 3.15
CA GLN A 221 10.08 6.14 1.88
C GLN A 221 9.65 5.16 0.78
N LEU A 222 9.08 5.70 -0.30
CA LEU A 222 8.76 4.95 -1.50
C LEU A 222 9.88 5.12 -2.52
N ALA A 223 10.70 4.10 -2.68
CA ALA A 223 11.81 4.09 -3.63
C ALA A 223 11.36 3.43 -4.96
N PRO A 224 11.16 4.20 -6.05
CA PRO A 224 10.76 3.64 -7.33
C PRO A 224 11.87 2.74 -7.89
N GLN A 225 11.47 1.60 -8.44
CA GLN A 225 12.39 0.64 -9.06
C GLN A 225 12.42 0.83 -10.57
N THR A 226 13.62 0.78 -11.14
CA THR A 226 13.85 0.86 -12.59
C THR A 226 13.38 -0.39 -13.31
N THR A 227 13.39 -1.53 -12.62
CA THR A 227 12.95 -2.83 -13.15
C THR A 227 11.84 -3.38 -12.27
N CYS A 228 10.81 -3.97 -12.90
CA CYS A 228 9.78 -4.72 -12.20
C CYS A 228 9.87 -6.21 -12.60
N PRO A 229 10.28 -7.11 -11.68
CA PRO A 229 10.64 -8.50 -11.97
C PRO A 229 9.64 -9.37 -12.75
N SER A 230 8.35 -9.07 -12.76
CA SER A 230 7.34 -9.56 -13.72
C SER A 230 5.97 -9.17 -13.17
N ASP A 231 5.04 -8.79 -14.05
CA ASP A 231 3.66 -8.51 -13.66
C ASP A 231 2.80 -9.77 -13.50
N SER A 232 3.28 -10.95 -13.93
CA SER A 232 2.46 -12.16 -14.09
C SER A 232 1.88 -12.74 -12.79
N HIS A 233 2.48 -12.42 -11.64
CA HIS A 233 2.00 -12.89 -10.34
C HIS A 233 0.94 -11.95 -9.73
N CYS A 234 0.92 -10.71 -10.21
CA CYS A 234 -0.06 -9.67 -9.90
C CYS A 234 -0.88 -9.38 -11.19
#